data_AF-A0A4Q2XXX3-F1
#
_entry.id   AF-A0A4Q2XXX3-F1
#
_cell.length_a   1.000
_cell.length_b   1.000
_cell.length_c   1.000
_cell.angle_alpha   90.00
_cell.angle_beta   90.00
_cell.angle_gamma   90.00
#
_symmetry.space_group_name_H-M   'P 1'
#
loop_
_entity.id
_entity.type
_entity.pdbx_description
1 polymer ?
#
loop_
_entity_poly.entity_id
_entity_poly.type
_entity_poly.pdbx_seq_one_letter_code
_entity_poly.pdbx_strand_id
1 'polypeptide(L)'
;MHRRLNGPSIMPTGNATNISKENVKTYDFMKASIFVRKTATVTSIALLVLGGAGIVSGPAGLWLSPVERLTHFRFYWLGLLAALMVWWLARRAWRLLTAGMLLIIGGALPLLDYYHSPLNPEPVRAGPAPAVPALKVISFNVLSKNTRRGEVMEWLKAERADLILLTEFNWHWERALAKAGGSQWPHRIVCPRNGAAGICLLSRYPMESPDPEGIAENEPHPWISTLIHGPGGDFRVIGMHPRTPRGGFRFVQRNRQLDHAASMASASPLPVLLMGDLNCTPFSPWFSRLLKRGGLRDSGEGFGLPPTWRSGVWFLPIDHLLISKHWRTLDRCVHTGDLGSDHRPLIGLLALSPKQPLKSLFPLASRHRSDSCPESLSGR
;
A
#
# COMPACT_ATOMS: atom_id res chain seq x y z
N MET A 1 24.26 -66.99 86.50
CA MET A 1 24.16 -68.17 85.62
C MET A 1 23.70 -67.70 84.25
N HIS A 2 24.40 -68.12 83.19
CA HIS A 2 24.18 -67.87 81.75
C HIS A 2 22.70 -67.94 81.30
N ARG A 3 22.25 -67.34 80.19
CA ARG A 3 22.74 -67.55 78.81
C ARG A 3 22.12 -66.55 77.81
N ARG A 4 22.94 -66.14 76.83
CA ARG A 4 22.63 -65.40 75.59
C ARG A 4 21.65 -66.19 74.68
N LEU A 5 20.89 -65.52 73.81
CA LEU A 5 21.16 -65.35 72.36
C LEU A 5 19.94 -64.84 71.55
N ASN A 6 20.26 -63.92 70.62
CA ASN A 6 19.67 -63.65 69.29
C ASN A 6 18.40 -62.81 69.14
N GLY A 7 18.59 -61.64 68.51
CA GLY A 7 17.54 -60.72 68.06
C GLY A 7 17.02 -60.97 66.64
N PRO A 8 16.30 -60.00 66.08
CA PRO A 8 16.79 -59.36 64.86
C PRO A 8 16.80 -57.83 64.96
N SER A 9 17.89 -57.23 64.48
CA SER A 9 17.99 -55.80 64.21
C SER A 9 17.29 -55.52 62.88
N ILE A 10 16.13 -54.88 62.92
CA ILE A 10 15.47 -54.32 61.74
C ILE A 10 16.02 -52.90 61.59
N MET A 11 17.08 -52.75 60.79
CA MET A 11 17.48 -51.46 60.25
C MET A 11 16.43 -51.02 59.23
N PRO A 12 15.82 -49.83 59.36
CA PRO A 12 15.13 -49.23 58.22
C PRO A 12 16.21 -48.67 57.29
N THR A 13 16.71 -49.48 56.36
CA THR A 13 17.44 -48.99 55.18
C THR A 13 16.44 -48.42 54.17
N GLY A 14 15.71 -47.39 54.59
CA GLY A 14 14.73 -46.68 53.79
C GLY A 14 15.30 -45.39 53.20
N ASN A 15 15.84 -45.48 51.98
CA ASN A 15 15.68 -44.50 50.89
C ASN A 15 15.93 -42.98 51.10
N ALA A 16 16.69 -42.53 52.10
CA ALA A 16 17.01 -41.10 52.26
C ALA A 16 17.75 -40.47 51.05
N THR A 17 18.50 -41.26 50.28
CA THR A 17 19.24 -40.83 49.09
C THR A 17 18.40 -40.76 47.81
N ASN A 18 17.25 -41.45 47.74
CA ASN A 18 16.33 -41.37 46.59
C ASN A 18 15.35 -40.20 46.74
N ILE A 19 14.89 -39.91 47.96
CA ILE A 19 14.01 -38.76 48.25
C ILE A 19 14.76 -37.44 47.99
N SER A 20 16.06 -37.36 48.30
CA SER A 20 16.87 -36.17 48.01
C SER A 20 17.10 -35.97 46.51
N LYS A 21 17.30 -37.04 45.74
CA LYS A 21 17.46 -36.96 44.27
C LYS A 21 16.16 -36.60 43.55
N GLU A 22 15.01 -37.10 43.99
CA GLU A 22 13.70 -36.70 43.45
C GLU A 22 13.34 -35.25 43.80
N ASN A 23 13.66 -34.80 45.01
CA ASN A 23 13.47 -33.40 45.41
C ASN A 23 14.38 -32.44 44.63
N VAL A 24 15.64 -32.82 44.38
CA VAL A 24 16.56 -32.05 43.52
C VAL A 24 16.06 -31.99 42.08
N LYS A 25 15.63 -33.12 41.49
CA LYS A 25 15.03 -33.15 40.15
C LYS A 25 13.79 -32.25 40.07
N THR A 26 12.88 -32.35 41.04
CA THR A 26 11.64 -31.56 41.09
C THR A 26 11.94 -30.06 41.22
N TYR A 27 12.91 -29.70 42.06
CA TYR A 27 13.38 -28.32 42.20
C TYR A 27 14.04 -27.78 40.93
N ASP A 28 14.84 -28.59 40.25
CA ASP A 28 15.44 -28.22 38.95
C ASP A 28 14.38 -28.06 37.86
N PHE A 29 13.36 -28.93 37.82
CA PHE A 29 12.19 -28.79 36.92
C PHE A 29 11.40 -27.50 37.22
N MET A 30 11.19 -27.17 38.50
CA MET A 30 10.53 -25.92 38.90
C MET A 30 11.35 -24.69 38.49
N LYS A 31 12.66 -24.70 38.70
CA LYS A 31 13.57 -23.62 38.26
C LYS A 31 13.56 -23.45 36.75
N ALA A 32 13.65 -24.55 36.00
CA ALA A 32 13.57 -24.54 34.55
C ALA A 32 12.23 -23.98 34.07
N SER A 33 11.11 -24.40 34.67
CA SER A 33 9.76 -23.87 34.37
C SER A 33 9.64 -22.37 34.64
N ILE A 34 10.16 -21.88 35.77
CA ILE A 34 10.18 -20.46 36.11
C ILE A 34 11.04 -19.67 35.12
N PHE A 35 12.22 -20.19 34.79
CA PHE A 35 13.12 -19.58 33.82
C PHE A 35 12.46 -19.45 32.44
N VAL A 36 11.90 -20.55 31.91
CA VAL A 36 11.17 -20.56 30.63
C VAL A 36 10.02 -19.55 30.63
N ARG A 37 9.23 -19.48 31.71
CA ARG A 37 8.12 -18.51 31.84
C ARG A 37 8.60 -17.06 31.86
N LYS A 38 9.69 -16.76 32.56
CA LYS A 38 10.28 -15.41 32.59
C LYS A 38 10.78 -15.01 31.21
N THR A 39 11.55 -15.90 30.56
CA THR A 39 12.07 -15.67 29.21
C THR A 39 10.93 -15.44 28.22
N ALA A 40 9.89 -16.29 28.21
CA ALA A 40 8.72 -16.11 27.34
C ALA A 40 8.00 -14.78 27.58
N THR A 41 7.90 -14.34 28.84
CA THR A 41 7.29 -13.04 29.18
C THR A 41 8.11 -11.88 28.66
N VAL A 42 9.42 -11.87 28.90
CA VAL A 42 10.34 -10.82 28.39
C VAL A 42 10.29 -10.78 26.86
N THR A 43 10.34 -11.93 26.19
CA THR A 43 10.21 -12.02 24.73
C THR A 43 8.88 -11.45 24.25
N SER A 44 7.75 -11.78 24.89
CA SER A 44 6.44 -11.24 24.51
C SER A 44 6.34 -9.72 24.65
N ILE A 45 6.99 -9.15 25.68
CA ILE A 45 7.05 -7.69 25.90
C ILE A 45 7.90 -7.04 24.80
N ALA A 46 9.05 -7.63 24.45
CA ALA A 46 9.88 -7.15 23.35
C ALA A 46 9.12 -7.17 22.02
N LEU A 47 8.36 -8.23 21.74
CA LEU A 47 7.52 -8.34 20.54
C LEU A 47 6.37 -7.32 20.54
N LEU A 48 5.74 -7.07 21.69
CA LEU A 48 4.73 -6.01 21.85
C LEU A 48 5.33 -4.63 21.53
N VAL A 49 6.53 -4.33 22.05
CA VAL A 49 7.23 -3.06 21.79
C VAL A 49 7.59 -2.92 20.31
N LEU A 50 8.10 -3.97 19.68
CA LEU A 50 8.43 -3.96 18.24
C LEU A 50 7.18 -3.80 17.36
N GLY A 51 6.11 -4.53 17.65
CA GLY A 51 4.83 -4.39 16.96
C GLY A 51 4.21 -3.00 17.17
N GLY A 52 4.29 -2.49 18.39
CA GLY A 52 3.86 -1.13 18.74
C GLY A 52 4.64 -0.06 17.97
N ALA A 53 5.96 -0.23 17.83
CA ALA A 53 6.76 0.64 16.97
C ALA A 53 6.24 0.60 15.53
N GLY A 54 6.08 -0.58 14.93
CA GLY A 54 5.55 -0.70 13.55
C GLY A 54 4.15 -0.09 13.33
N ILE A 55 3.35 0.08 14.38
CA ILE A 55 2.01 0.68 14.29
C ILE A 55 2.04 2.20 14.55
N VAL A 56 2.75 2.64 15.60
CA VAL A 56 2.63 4.00 16.17
C VAL A 56 3.73 4.94 15.70
N SER A 57 4.89 4.45 15.28
CA SER A 57 6.07 5.29 14.99
C SER A 57 6.01 6.06 13.66
N GLY A 58 4.82 6.22 13.07
CA GLY A 58 4.59 6.82 11.76
C GLY A 58 5.43 8.09 11.53
N PRO A 59 5.30 9.15 12.34
CA PRO A 59 6.06 10.39 12.15
C PRO A 59 7.58 10.21 12.24
N ALA A 60 8.08 9.35 13.13
CA ALA A 60 9.52 9.08 13.25
C ALA A 60 10.10 8.37 12.01
N GLY A 61 9.28 7.60 11.29
CA GLY A 61 9.65 7.01 10.00
C GLY A 61 9.92 8.02 8.88
N LEU A 62 9.56 9.30 9.06
CA LEU A 62 9.99 10.35 8.13
C LEU A 62 11.50 10.56 8.17
N TRP A 63 12.12 10.40 9.34
CA TRP A 63 13.53 10.70 9.57
C TRP A 63 14.39 9.43 9.62
N LEU A 64 13.82 8.31 10.07
CA LEU A 64 14.55 7.08 10.35
C LEU A 64 14.09 5.94 9.45
N SER A 65 14.91 5.58 8.46
CA SER A 65 14.62 4.48 7.53
C SER A 65 14.31 3.13 8.23
N PRO A 66 15.02 2.70 9.30
CA PRO A 66 14.66 1.47 10.01
C PRO A 66 13.25 1.51 10.60
N VAL A 67 12.82 2.68 11.07
CA VAL A 67 11.51 2.88 11.69
C VAL A 67 10.41 2.84 10.63
N GLU A 68 10.63 3.48 9.47
CA GLU A 68 9.69 3.38 8.34
C GLU A 68 9.50 1.93 7.88
N ARG A 69 10.58 1.15 7.79
CA ARG A 69 10.49 -0.24 7.33
C ARG A 69 9.57 -1.10 8.19
N LEU A 70 9.50 -0.84 9.50
CA LEU A 70 8.59 -1.55 10.40
C LEU A 70 7.13 -1.30 10.04
N THR A 71 6.79 -0.13 9.50
CA THR A 71 5.39 0.22 9.19
C THR A 71 4.85 -0.58 8.01
N HIS A 72 5.72 -1.06 7.11
CA HIS A 72 5.32 -1.87 5.96
C HIS A 72 4.69 -3.21 6.35
N PHE A 73 5.06 -3.76 7.51
CA PHE A 73 4.62 -5.08 7.97
C PHE A 73 3.38 -5.02 8.89
N ARG A 74 2.54 -3.99 8.76
CA ARG A 74 1.38 -3.77 9.66
C ARG A 74 0.50 -5.00 9.84
N PHE A 75 0.11 -5.70 8.77
CA PHE A 75 -0.69 -6.92 8.87
C PHE A 75 0.00 -8.03 9.67
N TYR A 76 1.33 -8.16 9.54
CA TYR A 76 2.12 -9.14 10.30
C TYR A 76 2.17 -8.78 11.79
N TRP A 77 2.31 -7.49 12.11
CA TRP A 77 2.24 -7.02 13.51
C TRP A 77 0.87 -7.28 14.13
N LEU A 78 -0.22 -7.01 13.39
CA LEU A 78 -1.57 -7.30 13.87
C LEU A 78 -1.78 -8.80 14.12
N GLY A 79 -1.35 -9.65 13.19
CA GLY A 79 -1.43 -11.11 13.36
C GLY A 79 -0.59 -11.63 14.53
N LEU A 80 0.63 -11.11 14.70
CA LEU A 80 1.50 -11.44 15.83
C LEU A 80 0.87 -11.02 17.16
N LEU A 81 0.35 -9.79 17.25
CA LEU A 81 -0.29 -9.28 18.46
C LEU A 81 -1.54 -10.10 18.82
N ALA A 82 -2.36 -10.47 17.82
CA ALA A 82 -3.52 -11.33 18.04
C ALA A 82 -3.11 -12.71 18.60
N ALA A 83 -2.03 -13.31 18.09
CA ALA A 83 -1.49 -14.57 18.63
C ALA A 83 -0.96 -14.40 20.07
N LEU A 84 -0.25 -13.31 20.36
CA LEU A 84 0.24 -13.01 21.72
C LEU A 84 -0.90 -12.76 22.71
N MET A 85 -2.03 -12.19 22.27
CA MET A 85 -3.19 -11.98 23.14
C MET A 85 -3.77 -13.29 23.68
N VAL A 86 -3.82 -14.36 22.87
CA VAL A 86 -4.24 -15.69 23.34
C VAL A 86 -3.33 -16.16 24.48
N TRP A 87 -2.03 -15.97 24.32
CA TRP A 87 -1.04 -16.32 25.33
C TRP A 87 -1.18 -15.45 26.59
N TRP A 88 -1.32 -14.13 26.46
CA TRP A 88 -1.52 -13.22 27.61
C TRP A 88 -2.82 -13.50 28.36
N LEU A 89 -3.89 -13.86 27.65
CA LEU A 89 -5.15 -14.28 28.25
C LEU A 89 -4.96 -15.56 29.10
N ALA A 90 -4.28 -16.58 28.56
CA ALA A 90 -3.96 -17.80 29.30
C ALA A 90 -3.07 -17.56 30.53
N ARG A 91 -2.25 -16.50 30.49
CA ARG A 91 -1.40 -16.07 31.62
C ARG A 91 -2.07 -15.07 32.55
N ARG A 92 -3.32 -14.65 32.28
CA ARG A 92 -4.01 -13.56 32.99
C ARG A 92 -3.19 -12.27 33.06
N ALA A 93 -2.39 -12.01 32.03
CA ALA A 93 -1.53 -10.83 31.93
C ALA A 93 -2.33 -9.62 31.41
N TRP A 94 -3.33 -9.19 32.19
CA TRP A 94 -4.34 -8.20 31.77
C TRP A 94 -3.75 -6.89 31.23
N ARG A 95 -2.66 -6.39 31.82
CA ARG A 95 -1.97 -5.17 31.33
C ARG A 95 -1.44 -5.32 29.90
N LEU A 96 -0.82 -6.47 29.59
CA LEU A 96 -0.31 -6.75 28.25
C LEU A 96 -1.46 -6.98 27.26
N LEU A 97 -2.53 -7.66 27.71
CA LEU A 97 -3.74 -7.84 26.92
C LEU A 97 -4.36 -6.49 26.53
N THR A 98 -4.53 -5.57 27.47
CA THR A 98 -5.06 -4.22 27.21
C THR A 98 -4.14 -3.43 26.26
N ALA A 99 -2.83 -3.42 26.50
CA ALA A 99 -1.88 -2.74 25.63
C ALA A 99 -1.89 -3.31 24.20
N GLY A 100 -1.91 -4.63 24.06
CA GLY A 100 -2.03 -5.32 22.78
C GLY A 100 -3.33 -4.98 22.06
N MET A 101 -4.46 -4.97 22.77
CA MET A 101 -5.77 -4.60 22.22
C MET A 101 -5.76 -3.15 21.67
N LEU A 102 -5.23 -2.19 22.43
CA LEU A 102 -5.13 -0.80 21.99
C LEU A 102 -4.27 -0.66 20.72
N LEU A 103 -3.16 -1.39 20.63
CA LEU A 103 -2.32 -1.40 19.43
C LEU A 103 -3.03 -2.03 18.24
N ILE A 104 -3.76 -3.14 18.44
CA ILE A 104 -4.53 -3.77 17.37
C ILE A 104 -5.60 -2.80 16.85
N ILE A 105 -6.36 -2.17 17.74
CA ILE A 105 -7.38 -1.18 17.36
C ILE A 105 -6.73 -0.02 16.60
N GLY A 106 -5.67 0.58 17.16
CA GLY A 106 -4.96 1.70 16.50
C GLY A 106 -4.35 1.34 15.15
N GLY A 107 -3.86 0.10 14.99
CA GLY A 107 -3.33 -0.39 13.72
C GLY A 107 -4.39 -0.80 12.71
N ALA A 108 -5.57 -1.24 13.17
CA ALA A 108 -6.67 -1.68 12.32
C ALA A 108 -7.58 -0.53 11.86
N LEU A 109 -7.72 0.54 12.64
CA LEU A 109 -8.59 1.68 12.30
C LEU A 109 -8.29 2.27 10.91
N PRO A 110 -7.03 2.55 10.52
CA PRO A 110 -6.73 3.05 9.17
C PRO A 110 -7.04 2.06 8.04
N LEU A 111 -7.26 0.78 8.34
CA LEU A 111 -7.67 -0.21 7.34
C LEU A 111 -9.14 -0.06 6.98
N LEU A 112 -9.96 0.54 7.84
CA LEU A 112 -11.39 0.71 7.57
C LEU A 112 -11.61 1.52 6.30
N ASP A 113 -10.82 2.56 6.04
CA ASP A 113 -10.93 3.34 4.80
C ASP A 113 -10.69 2.49 3.54
N TYR A 114 -9.90 1.42 3.65
CA TYR A 114 -9.61 0.50 2.56
C TYR A 114 -10.69 -0.56 2.36
N TYR A 115 -11.39 -1.00 3.40
CA TYR A 115 -12.43 -2.03 3.29
C TYR A 115 -13.86 -1.46 3.29
N HIS A 116 -14.04 -0.23 3.77
CA HIS A 116 -15.31 0.46 3.92
C HIS A 116 -15.11 1.97 3.70
N SER A 117 -15.11 2.41 2.43
CA SER A 117 -15.01 3.84 2.11
C SER A 117 -16.39 4.43 1.79
N PRO A 118 -16.84 5.47 2.52
CA PRO A 118 -18.07 6.19 2.15
C PRO A 118 -17.94 6.96 0.84
N LEU A 119 -16.71 7.18 0.36
CA LEU A 119 -16.41 7.89 -0.88
C LEU A 119 -16.49 6.96 -2.11
N ASN A 120 -16.37 5.65 -1.89
CA ASN A 120 -16.56 4.60 -2.88
C ASN A 120 -17.57 3.58 -2.32
N PRO A 121 -18.86 3.94 -2.19
CA PRO A 121 -19.87 2.99 -1.76
C PRO A 121 -19.91 1.82 -2.75
N GLU A 122 -19.96 0.60 -2.22
CA GLU A 122 -19.99 -0.74 -2.86
C GLU A 122 -19.79 -0.80 -4.39
N PRO A 123 -18.88 -1.67 -4.89
CA PRO A 123 -18.63 -1.81 -6.33
C PRO A 123 -19.95 -1.92 -7.08
N VAL A 124 -20.13 -1.08 -8.11
CA VAL A 124 -21.35 -1.01 -8.92
C VAL A 124 -21.56 -2.39 -9.56
N ARG A 125 -22.28 -3.27 -8.87
CA ARG A 125 -22.76 -4.53 -9.42
C ARG A 125 -23.81 -4.18 -10.46
N ALA A 126 -23.49 -4.50 -11.73
CA ALA A 126 -24.43 -4.61 -12.85
C ALA A 126 -25.58 -3.58 -12.83
N GLY A 127 -25.21 -2.29 -12.85
CA GLY A 127 -26.12 -1.20 -13.25
C GLY A 127 -25.87 -0.82 -14.71
N PRO A 128 -26.74 0.00 -15.34
CA PRO A 128 -26.46 0.55 -16.66
C PRO A 128 -25.07 1.22 -16.68
N ALA A 129 -24.38 1.13 -17.82
CA ALA A 129 -23.02 1.63 -18.00
C ALA A 129 -22.87 3.03 -17.37
N PRO A 130 -21.76 3.31 -16.66
CA PRO A 130 -21.57 4.60 -16.03
C PRO A 130 -21.81 5.70 -17.07
N ALA A 131 -22.64 6.68 -16.73
CA ALA A 131 -22.94 7.82 -17.61
C ALA A 131 -21.70 8.68 -17.95
N VAL A 132 -20.53 8.31 -17.40
CA VAL A 132 -19.25 8.98 -17.51
C VAL A 132 -18.25 7.98 -18.10
N PRO A 133 -17.47 8.35 -19.14
CA PRO A 133 -16.43 7.49 -19.71
C PRO A 133 -15.44 7.03 -18.63
N ALA A 134 -15.26 5.72 -18.51
CA ALA A 134 -14.31 5.11 -17.59
C ALA A 134 -12.98 4.81 -18.30
N LEU A 135 -11.87 5.02 -17.60
CA LEU A 135 -10.51 4.75 -18.01
C LEU A 135 -10.00 3.49 -17.33
N LYS A 136 -9.66 2.46 -18.11
CA LYS A 136 -9.03 1.24 -17.60
C LYS A 136 -7.52 1.41 -17.57
N VAL A 137 -6.93 1.33 -16.38
CA VAL A 137 -5.50 1.57 -16.16
C VAL A 137 -4.81 0.34 -15.58
N ILE A 138 -3.56 0.09 -15.98
CA ILE A 138 -2.70 -0.97 -15.43
C ILE A 138 -1.38 -0.39 -14.98
N SER A 139 -0.97 -0.69 -13.75
CA SER A 139 0.41 -0.50 -13.28
C SER A 139 1.05 -1.87 -13.04
N PHE A 140 2.20 -2.13 -13.66
CA PHE A 140 2.88 -3.41 -13.50
C PHE A 140 4.40 -3.28 -13.51
N ASN A 141 5.04 -3.59 -12.39
CA ASN A 141 6.46 -3.91 -12.36
C ASN A 141 6.69 -5.25 -13.06
N VAL A 142 7.25 -5.19 -14.28
CA VAL A 142 7.39 -6.36 -15.15
C VAL A 142 8.55 -7.27 -14.76
N LEU A 143 9.36 -6.86 -13.78
CA LEU A 143 10.60 -7.48 -13.35
C LEU A 143 11.62 -7.60 -14.50
N SER A 144 12.71 -6.83 -14.42
CA SER A 144 13.70 -6.71 -15.50
C SER A 144 14.28 -8.05 -15.99
N LYS A 145 14.46 -9.01 -15.07
CA LYS A 145 14.98 -10.36 -15.34
C LYS A 145 13.94 -11.36 -15.85
N ASN A 146 12.65 -11.02 -15.86
CA ASN A 146 11.59 -11.92 -16.27
C ASN A 146 11.69 -12.26 -17.77
N THR A 147 11.68 -13.55 -18.09
CA THR A 147 11.82 -14.08 -19.45
C THR A 147 10.48 -14.35 -20.14
N ARG A 148 9.35 -14.37 -19.40
CA ARG A 148 7.99 -14.63 -19.91
C ARG A 148 7.36 -13.41 -20.61
N ARG A 149 8.17 -12.72 -21.42
CA ARG A 149 7.81 -11.42 -22.02
C ARG A 149 6.67 -11.52 -23.02
N GLY A 150 6.63 -12.61 -23.80
CA GLY A 150 5.54 -12.87 -24.76
C GLY A 150 4.20 -13.03 -24.04
N GLU A 151 4.16 -13.80 -22.96
CA GLU A 151 2.96 -14.02 -22.17
C GLU A 151 2.43 -12.72 -21.55
N VAL A 152 3.32 -11.88 -21.03
CA VAL A 152 2.95 -10.54 -20.54
C VAL A 152 2.37 -9.68 -21.64
N MET A 153 2.98 -9.66 -22.84
CA MET A 153 2.47 -8.84 -23.96
C MET A 153 1.10 -9.32 -24.44
N GLU A 154 0.88 -10.64 -24.53
CA GLU A 154 -0.43 -11.19 -24.89
C GLU A 154 -1.49 -10.90 -23.82
N TRP A 155 -1.12 -11.01 -22.54
CA TRP A 155 -1.99 -10.63 -21.43
C TRP A 155 -2.38 -9.14 -21.49
N LEU A 156 -1.42 -8.23 -21.70
CA LEU A 156 -1.70 -6.79 -21.82
C LEU A 156 -2.66 -6.48 -22.98
N LYS A 157 -2.50 -7.16 -24.13
CA LYS A 157 -3.42 -7.01 -25.27
C LYS A 157 -4.82 -7.46 -24.92
N ALA A 158 -4.95 -8.65 -24.33
CA ALA A 158 -6.21 -9.24 -23.92
C ALA A 158 -6.95 -8.38 -22.89
N GLU A 159 -6.21 -7.77 -21.95
CA GLU A 159 -6.77 -6.92 -20.90
C GLU A 159 -7.39 -5.63 -21.44
N ARG A 160 -7.00 -5.19 -22.64
CA ARG A 160 -7.58 -4.04 -23.34
C ARG A 160 -7.58 -2.74 -22.54
N ALA A 161 -6.56 -2.52 -21.71
CA ALA A 161 -6.42 -1.29 -20.95
C ALA A 161 -6.12 -0.08 -21.84
N ASP A 162 -6.58 1.08 -21.38
CA ASP A 162 -6.45 2.36 -22.07
C ASP A 162 -5.12 3.04 -21.76
N LEU A 163 -4.61 2.84 -20.53
CA LEU A 163 -3.33 3.35 -20.07
C LEU A 163 -2.57 2.27 -19.30
N ILE A 164 -1.28 2.10 -19.61
CA ILE A 164 -0.44 1.08 -18.97
C ILE A 164 0.90 1.71 -18.59
N LEU A 165 1.27 1.61 -17.31
CA LEU A 165 2.61 1.87 -16.84
C LEU A 165 3.33 0.56 -16.57
N LEU A 166 4.48 0.38 -17.21
CA LEU A 166 5.41 -0.73 -16.97
C LEU A 166 6.68 -0.20 -16.29
N THR A 167 7.07 -0.79 -15.17
CA THR A 167 8.30 -0.47 -14.44
C THR A 167 9.27 -1.65 -14.44
N GLU A 168 10.56 -1.40 -14.21
CA GLU A 168 11.66 -2.33 -14.55
C GLU A 168 11.74 -2.69 -16.04
N PHE A 169 11.32 -1.76 -16.88
CA PHE A 169 11.22 -1.93 -18.33
C PHE A 169 12.59 -1.74 -19.00
N ASN A 170 13.33 -2.82 -19.25
CA ASN A 170 14.64 -2.77 -19.92
C ASN A 170 14.55 -2.96 -21.45
N TRP A 171 15.71 -2.96 -22.11
CA TRP A 171 15.83 -3.17 -23.56
C TRP A 171 15.30 -4.52 -24.09
N HIS A 172 15.15 -5.53 -23.22
CA HIS A 172 14.50 -6.78 -23.62
C HIS A 172 12.98 -6.64 -23.65
N TRP A 173 12.42 -5.86 -22.72
CA TRP A 173 11.01 -5.53 -22.70
C TRP A 173 10.61 -4.62 -23.87
N GLU A 174 11.46 -3.66 -24.24
CA GLU A 174 11.25 -2.84 -25.44
C GLU A 174 11.17 -3.69 -26.71
N ARG A 175 12.12 -4.62 -26.90
CA ARG A 175 12.09 -5.55 -28.04
C ARG A 175 10.84 -6.42 -28.06
N ALA A 176 10.39 -6.89 -26.89
CA ALA A 176 9.17 -7.68 -26.79
C ALA A 176 7.93 -6.85 -27.16
N LEU A 177 7.85 -5.60 -26.68
CA LEU A 177 6.78 -4.66 -27.02
C LEU A 177 6.76 -4.36 -28.53
N ALA A 178 7.92 -4.10 -29.13
CA ALA A 178 8.04 -3.85 -30.57
C ALA A 178 7.57 -5.06 -31.39
N LYS A 179 7.94 -6.28 -30.97
CA LYS A 179 7.50 -7.53 -31.63
C LYS A 179 6.00 -7.80 -31.48
N ALA A 180 5.42 -7.45 -30.32
CA ALA A 180 4.02 -7.72 -30.03
C ALA A 180 3.06 -6.94 -30.95
N GLY A 181 3.50 -5.83 -31.56
CA GLY A 181 2.64 -4.98 -32.37
C GLY A 181 1.85 -4.01 -31.50
N GLY A 182 2.22 -2.74 -31.54
CA GLY A 182 1.70 -1.67 -30.67
C GLY A 182 0.48 -0.92 -31.22
N SER A 183 -0.25 -1.46 -32.21
CA SER A 183 -1.40 -0.76 -32.83
C SER A 183 -2.48 -0.39 -31.81
N GLN A 184 -2.60 -1.16 -30.72
CA GLN A 184 -3.54 -0.89 -29.64
C GLN A 184 -3.13 0.30 -28.76
N TRP A 185 -1.84 0.65 -28.69
CA TRP A 185 -1.35 1.80 -27.93
C TRP A 185 -0.45 2.65 -28.84
N PRO A 186 -1.06 3.45 -29.74
CA PRO A 186 -0.31 4.24 -30.72
C PRO A 186 0.56 5.32 -30.05
N HIS A 187 0.23 5.72 -28.83
CA HIS A 187 0.98 6.72 -28.07
C HIS A 187 1.82 6.01 -27.00
N ARG A 188 3.12 6.27 -27.00
CA ARG A 188 4.06 5.65 -26.06
C ARG A 188 5.17 6.61 -25.65
N ILE A 189 5.56 6.52 -24.39
CA ILE A 189 6.79 7.12 -23.85
C ILE A 189 7.61 5.96 -23.30
N VAL A 190 8.76 5.69 -23.92
CA VAL A 190 9.60 4.53 -23.61
C VAL A 190 10.96 5.02 -23.12
N CYS A 191 11.31 4.71 -21.88
CA CYS A 191 12.60 5.05 -21.28
C CYS A 191 13.24 3.77 -20.72
N PRO A 192 13.80 2.92 -21.60
CA PRO A 192 14.37 1.66 -21.17
C PRO A 192 15.70 1.88 -20.42
N ARG A 193 15.87 1.17 -19.30
CA ARG A 193 17.12 1.16 -18.52
C ARG A 193 17.45 -0.26 -18.09
N ASN A 194 18.73 -0.55 -17.93
CA ASN A 194 19.16 -1.82 -17.34
C ASN A 194 18.82 -1.86 -15.84
N GLY A 195 18.58 -3.07 -15.31
CA GLY A 195 18.15 -3.25 -13.93
C GLY A 195 16.76 -2.68 -13.66
N ALA A 196 16.55 -2.11 -12.48
CA ALA A 196 15.22 -1.75 -11.99
C ALA A 196 14.70 -0.37 -12.45
N ALA A 197 15.52 0.42 -13.14
CA ALA A 197 15.21 1.84 -13.38
C ALA A 197 14.27 2.10 -14.57
N GLY A 198 14.12 1.14 -15.49
CA GLY A 198 13.41 1.40 -16.75
C GLY A 198 11.91 1.61 -16.55
N ILE A 199 11.32 2.49 -17.36
CA ILE A 199 9.90 2.85 -17.28
C ILE A 199 9.30 3.04 -18.68
N CYS A 200 8.05 2.63 -18.85
CA CYS A 200 7.33 2.75 -20.12
C CYS A 200 5.86 3.08 -19.85
N LEU A 201 5.33 4.11 -20.53
CA LEU A 201 3.93 4.47 -20.52
C LEU A 201 3.32 4.23 -21.90
N LEU A 202 2.25 3.45 -21.95
CA LEU A 202 1.48 3.14 -23.16
C LEU A 202 0.07 3.71 -23.03
N SER A 203 -0.42 4.38 -24.06
CA SER A 203 -1.73 5.02 -24.07
C SER A 203 -2.46 4.78 -25.39
N ARG A 204 -3.77 4.54 -25.28
CA ARG A 204 -4.71 4.61 -26.42
C ARG A 204 -4.96 6.03 -26.90
N TYR A 205 -4.81 6.99 -26.01
CA TYR A 205 -5.13 8.38 -26.23
C TYR A 205 -3.88 9.23 -26.47
N PRO A 206 -3.98 10.33 -27.23
CA PRO A 206 -2.87 11.25 -27.47
C PRO A 206 -2.23 11.73 -26.17
N MET A 207 -0.90 11.81 -26.18
CA MET A 207 -0.09 12.31 -25.07
C MET A 207 0.80 13.46 -25.56
N GLU A 208 1.00 14.46 -24.72
CA GLU A 208 2.04 15.46 -24.93
C GLU A 208 3.43 14.89 -24.69
N SER A 209 4.47 15.62 -25.10
CA SER A 209 5.84 15.29 -24.74
C SER A 209 6.00 15.23 -23.22
N PRO A 210 6.72 14.23 -22.68
CA PRO A 210 6.94 14.16 -21.25
C PRO A 210 7.82 15.32 -20.77
N ASP A 211 7.71 15.61 -19.47
CA ASP A 211 8.67 16.45 -18.77
C ASP A 211 10.10 15.95 -19.03
N PRO A 212 10.97 16.77 -19.66
CA PRO A 212 12.31 16.35 -20.05
C PRO A 212 13.21 16.06 -18.84
N GLU A 213 12.99 16.70 -17.69
CA GLU A 213 13.79 16.43 -16.48
C GLU A 213 13.57 15.00 -15.99
N GLY A 214 12.33 14.50 -16.09
CA GLY A 214 11.97 13.17 -15.60
C GLY A 214 12.52 12.01 -16.40
N ILE A 215 12.77 12.21 -17.69
CA ILE A 215 13.29 11.18 -18.61
C ILE A 215 14.77 11.38 -18.97
N ALA A 216 15.43 12.36 -18.35
CA ALA A 216 16.82 12.70 -18.63
C ALA A 216 17.75 11.49 -18.40
N GLU A 217 18.81 11.37 -19.20
CA GLU A 217 19.76 10.26 -19.10
C GLU A 217 20.54 10.22 -17.79
N ASN A 218 20.77 11.39 -17.19
CA ASN A 218 21.45 11.54 -15.91
C ASN A 218 20.52 11.30 -14.70
N GLU A 219 19.21 11.14 -14.89
CA GLU A 219 18.30 10.69 -13.82
C GLU A 219 18.34 9.15 -13.74
N PRO A 220 18.97 8.58 -12.69
CA PRO A 220 19.14 7.15 -12.59
C PRO A 220 17.83 6.38 -12.37
N HIS A 221 16.77 7.02 -11.86
CA HIS A 221 15.43 6.42 -11.72
C HIS A 221 14.40 7.38 -12.34
N PRO A 222 14.18 7.30 -13.67
CA PRO A 222 13.31 8.23 -14.37
C PRO A 222 11.86 8.17 -13.88
N TRP A 223 11.16 9.28 -14.08
CA TRP A 223 9.71 9.36 -13.98
C TRP A 223 9.12 9.88 -15.29
N ILE A 224 7.84 9.60 -15.52
CA ILE A 224 7.10 10.15 -16.66
C ILE A 224 6.07 11.11 -16.11
N SER A 225 6.11 12.38 -16.52
CA SER A 225 4.98 13.30 -16.36
C SER A 225 4.53 13.80 -17.72
N THR A 226 3.26 13.58 -18.08
CA THR A 226 2.70 14.01 -19.36
C THR A 226 1.21 14.31 -19.22
N LEU A 227 0.67 15.09 -20.15
CA LEU A 227 -0.77 15.33 -20.33
C LEU A 227 -1.33 14.30 -21.30
N ILE A 228 -2.49 13.73 -20.97
CA ILE A 228 -3.24 12.79 -21.80
C ILE A 228 -4.61 13.39 -22.16
N HIS A 229 -4.96 13.33 -23.44
CA HIS A 229 -6.25 13.78 -23.99
C HIS A 229 -7.27 12.64 -23.99
N GLY A 230 -7.83 12.34 -22.81
CA GLY A 230 -8.73 11.21 -22.61
C GLY A 230 -10.21 11.48 -22.90
N PRO A 231 -11.06 10.44 -22.86
CA PRO A 231 -12.47 10.53 -23.21
C PRO A 231 -13.30 11.34 -22.20
N GLY A 232 -12.82 11.50 -20.97
CA GLY A 232 -13.43 12.35 -19.94
C GLY A 232 -12.90 13.79 -19.92
N GLY A 233 -11.93 14.11 -20.77
CA GLY A 233 -11.17 15.37 -20.76
C GLY A 233 -9.69 15.16 -20.46
N ASP A 234 -8.94 16.26 -20.49
CA ASP A 234 -7.49 16.26 -20.29
C ASP A 234 -7.12 15.99 -18.84
N PHE A 235 -6.08 15.17 -18.64
CA PHE A 235 -5.55 14.86 -17.31
C PHE A 235 -4.04 14.66 -17.35
N ARG A 236 -3.39 14.90 -16.22
CA ARG A 236 -1.96 14.65 -16.03
C ARG A 236 -1.73 13.24 -15.51
N VAL A 237 -0.79 12.53 -16.12
CA VAL A 237 -0.24 11.27 -15.62
C VAL A 237 1.13 11.50 -15.02
N ILE A 238 1.39 10.88 -13.88
CA ILE A 238 2.71 10.81 -13.23
C ILE A 238 3.04 9.32 -13.01
N GLY A 239 3.88 8.76 -13.87
CA GLY A 239 4.40 7.39 -13.73
C GLY A 239 5.73 7.37 -13.00
N MET A 240 5.86 6.54 -11.96
CA MET A 240 7.10 6.48 -11.17
C MET A 240 7.52 5.07 -10.78
N HIS A 241 8.82 4.88 -10.59
CA HIS A 241 9.39 3.72 -9.92
C HIS A 241 10.60 4.15 -9.07
N PRO A 242 10.37 4.83 -7.94
CA PRO A 242 11.47 5.25 -7.10
C PRO A 242 12.18 4.05 -6.48
N ARG A 243 13.45 4.25 -6.18
CA ARG A 243 14.35 3.20 -5.71
C ARG A 243 13.87 2.53 -4.42
N THR A 244 14.05 1.21 -4.31
CA THR A 244 13.77 0.49 -3.05
C THR A 244 14.52 1.09 -1.85
N PRO A 245 13.82 1.45 -0.75
CA PRO A 245 14.40 2.20 0.38
C PRO A 245 15.18 1.29 1.36
N ARG A 246 16.24 0.62 0.88
CA ARG A 246 17.11 -0.26 1.69
C ARG A 246 18.04 0.48 2.68
N GLY A 247 17.67 1.70 3.11
CA GLY A 247 18.45 2.55 4.00
C GLY A 247 19.41 3.52 3.30
N GLY A 248 20.00 4.42 4.10
CA GLY A 248 20.98 5.41 3.67
C GLY A 248 20.51 6.25 2.48
N PHE A 249 21.39 6.42 1.49
CA PHE A 249 21.14 7.20 0.29
C PHE A 249 19.88 6.78 -0.48
N ARG A 250 19.55 5.47 -0.54
CA ARG A 250 18.39 5.00 -1.31
C ARG A 250 17.07 5.44 -0.70
N PHE A 251 16.98 5.47 0.63
CA PHE A 251 15.81 6.01 1.34
C PHE A 251 15.64 7.50 1.04
N VAL A 252 16.72 8.29 1.13
CA VAL A 252 16.70 9.73 0.82
C VAL A 252 16.28 9.99 -0.63
N GLN A 253 16.84 9.23 -1.59
CA GLN A 253 16.50 9.37 -3.01
C GLN A 253 15.02 9.05 -3.28
N ARG A 254 14.51 7.93 -2.75
CA ARG A 254 13.11 7.53 -2.87
C ARG A 254 12.20 8.64 -2.31
N ASN A 255 12.51 9.16 -1.13
CA ASN A 255 11.73 10.21 -0.48
C ASN A 255 11.71 11.51 -1.28
N ARG A 256 12.87 11.91 -1.83
CA ARG A 256 12.97 13.09 -2.71
C ARG A 256 12.06 12.94 -3.93
N GLN A 257 12.01 11.76 -4.54
CA GLN A 257 11.13 11.51 -5.68
C GLN A 257 9.64 11.53 -5.29
N LEU A 258 9.26 10.96 -4.13
CA LEU A 258 7.88 11.07 -3.64
C LEU A 258 7.48 12.53 -3.37
N ASP A 259 8.37 13.33 -2.78
CA ASP A 259 8.10 14.75 -2.54
C ASP A 259 8.04 15.57 -3.84
N HIS A 260 8.85 15.23 -4.84
CA HIS A 260 8.80 15.83 -6.16
C HIS A 260 7.47 15.50 -6.86
N ALA A 261 7.03 14.25 -6.80
CA ALA A 261 5.74 13.82 -7.32
C ALA A 261 4.56 14.52 -6.66
N ALA A 262 4.61 14.68 -5.33
CA ALA A 262 3.60 15.45 -4.61
C ALA A 262 3.56 16.91 -5.09
N SER A 263 4.72 17.51 -5.37
CA SER A 263 4.81 18.89 -5.85
C SER A 263 4.24 19.01 -7.27
N MET A 264 4.58 18.08 -8.18
CA MET A 264 4.01 18.02 -9.53
C MET A 264 2.48 17.82 -9.53
N ALA A 265 1.98 16.95 -8.64
CA ALA A 265 0.55 16.69 -8.50
C ALA A 265 -0.20 17.93 -7.97
N SER A 266 0.33 18.55 -6.91
CA SER A 266 -0.27 19.72 -6.27
C SER A 266 -0.29 20.95 -7.18
N ALA A 267 0.76 21.13 -7.99
CA ALA A 267 0.87 22.24 -8.92
C ALA A 267 0.05 22.04 -10.21
N SER A 268 -0.51 20.85 -10.45
CA SER A 268 -1.25 20.57 -11.68
C SER A 268 -2.62 21.27 -11.67
N PRO A 269 -2.96 22.05 -12.71
CA PRO A 269 -4.31 22.61 -12.86
C PRO A 269 -5.31 21.58 -13.40
N LEU A 270 -4.84 20.38 -13.77
CA LEU A 270 -5.62 19.31 -14.35
C LEU A 270 -5.84 18.18 -13.34
N PRO A 271 -6.85 17.33 -13.55
CA PRO A 271 -6.97 16.06 -12.85
C PRO A 271 -5.65 15.26 -12.94
N VAL A 272 -5.20 14.71 -11.81
CA VAL A 272 -3.97 13.92 -11.71
C VAL A 272 -4.27 12.45 -11.47
N LEU A 273 -3.59 11.60 -12.22
CA LEU A 273 -3.41 10.16 -11.98
C LEU A 273 -1.91 9.89 -11.79
N LEU A 274 -1.50 9.45 -10.60
CA LEU A 274 -0.15 8.98 -10.32
C LEU A 274 -0.17 7.47 -10.19
N MET A 275 0.72 6.76 -10.87
CA MET A 275 0.77 5.30 -10.85
C MET A 275 2.19 4.76 -10.80
N GLY A 276 2.35 3.56 -10.23
CA GLY A 276 3.63 2.85 -10.21
C GLY A 276 3.91 2.07 -8.92
N ASP A 277 5.01 1.33 -8.94
CA ASP A 277 5.63 0.75 -7.75
C ASP A 277 6.34 1.86 -6.97
N LEU A 278 5.76 2.30 -5.86
CA LEU A 278 6.32 3.39 -5.05
C LEU A 278 7.29 2.87 -3.98
N ASN A 279 7.56 1.56 -3.95
CA ASN A 279 8.41 0.90 -2.97
C ASN A 279 8.04 1.25 -1.51
N CYS A 280 6.76 1.54 -1.25
CA CYS A 280 6.23 1.77 0.09
C CYS A 280 4.77 1.36 0.16
N THR A 281 4.36 0.84 1.32
CA THR A 281 2.96 0.50 1.58
C THR A 281 2.15 1.74 2.00
N PRO A 282 0.81 1.66 2.02
CA PRO A 282 -0.03 2.74 2.53
C PRO A 282 0.23 3.13 3.98
N PHE A 283 0.89 2.25 4.73
CA PHE A 283 1.25 2.45 6.12
C PHE A 283 2.55 3.27 6.29
N SER A 284 3.23 3.60 5.20
CA SER A 284 4.38 4.48 5.24
C SER A 284 3.96 5.92 5.54
N PRO A 285 4.65 6.63 6.43
CA PRO A 285 4.46 8.07 6.60
C PRO A 285 4.78 8.88 5.34
N TRP A 286 5.69 8.38 4.48
CA TRP A 286 6.00 9.01 3.20
C TRP A 286 4.88 8.85 2.19
N PHE A 287 4.15 7.74 2.23
CA PHE A 287 2.93 7.56 1.43
C PHE A 287 1.84 8.54 1.88
N SER A 288 1.57 8.61 3.19
CA SER A 288 0.61 9.60 3.74
C SER A 288 0.99 11.04 3.40
N ARG A 289 2.30 11.36 3.44
CA ARG A 289 2.82 12.68 3.07
C ARG A 289 2.62 12.98 1.58
N LEU A 290 2.88 12.00 0.70
CA LEU A 290 2.62 12.12 -0.75
C LEU A 290 1.15 12.46 -1.00
N LEU A 291 0.23 11.69 -0.41
CA LEU A 291 -1.21 11.93 -0.56
C LEU A 291 -1.60 13.34 -0.11
N LYS A 292 -1.20 13.71 1.11
CA LYS A 292 -1.55 15.01 1.70
C LYS A 292 -0.98 16.20 0.92
N ARG A 293 0.31 16.15 0.56
CA ARG A 293 0.97 17.25 -0.15
C ARG A 293 0.53 17.35 -1.61
N GLY A 294 0.29 16.22 -2.25
CA GLY A 294 -0.14 16.13 -3.64
C GLY A 294 -1.63 16.39 -3.86
N GLY A 295 -2.45 16.46 -2.80
CA GLY A 295 -3.91 16.52 -2.95
C GLY A 295 -4.47 15.25 -3.59
N LEU A 296 -3.84 14.10 -3.32
CA LEU A 296 -4.17 12.80 -3.89
C LEU A 296 -4.87 11.92 -2.85
N ARG A 297 -5.60 10.94 -3.34
CA ARG A 297 -6.19 9.82 -2.59
C ARG A 297 -5.74 8.51 -3.20
N ASP A 298 -5.73 7.46 -2.40
CA ASP A 298 -5.46 6.12 -2.90
C ASP A 298 -6.75 5.54 -3.51
N SER A 299 -6.69 5.10 -4.76
CA SER A 299 -7.84 4.40 -5.39
C SER A 299 -8.17 3.07 -4.71
N GLY A 300 -7.28 2.56 -3.85
CA GLY A 300 -7.54 1.39 -3.00
C GLY A 300 -8.61 1.59 -1.94
N GLU A 301 -8.97 2.82 -1.58
CA GLU A 301 -10.01 3.11 -0.58
C GLU A 301 -11.36 2.47 -0.98
N GLY A 302 -11.88 1.55 -0.17
CA GLY A 302 -13.10 0.77 -0.44
C GLY A 302 -12.91 -0.51 -1.28
N PHE A 303 -11.71 -0.79 -1.79
CA PHE A 303 -11.41 -1.97 -2.63
C PHE A 303 -10.38 -2.92 -1.99
N GLY A 304 -10.00 -2.65 -0.75
CA GLY A 304 -9.02 -3.41 0.01
C GLY A 304 -7.57 -3.16 -0.40
N LEU A 305 -6.68 -3.90 0.27
CA LEU A 305 -5.23 -3.83 0.08
C LEU A 305 -4.65 -5.18 -0.40
N PRO A 306 -5.05 -5.68 -1.59
CA PRO A 306 -4.45 -6.88 -2.14
C PRO A 306 -2.93 -6.67 -2.34
N PRO A 307 -2.09 -7.63 -1.91
CA PRO A 307 -0.65 -7.49 -2.06
C PRO A 307 -0.25 -7.57 -3.53
N THR A 308 0.63 -6.66 -3.94
CA THR A 308 1.16 -6.60 -5.30
C THR A 308 2.53 -7.26 -5.35
N TRP A 309 3.41 -6.99 -4.39
CA TRP A 309 4.73 -7.59 -4.30
C TRP A 309 4.78 -8.84 -3.42
N ARG A 310 5.57 -9.84 -3.85
CA ARG A 310 5.73 -11.14 -3.18
C ARG A 310 7.20 -11.53 -3.07
N SER A 311 7.64 -11.90 -1.87
CA SER A 311 8.98 -12.47 -1.65
C SER A 311 8.96 -13.48 -0.50
N GLY A 312 9.01 -14.77 -0.82
CA GLY A 312 8.86 -15.84 0.17
C GLY A 312 7.53 -15.73 0.92
N VAL A 313 7.58 -15.49 2.23
CA VAL A 313 6.41 -15.30 3.10
C VAL A 313 5.92 -13.84 3.19
N TRP A 314 6.61 -12.92 2.50
CA TRP A 314 6.32 -11.49 2.55
C TRP A 314 5.43 -11.06 1.38
N PHE A 315 4.32 -10.39 1.70
CA PHE A 315 3.30 -9.92 0.76
C PHE A 315 2.96 -8.47 1.08
N LEU A 316 3.27 -7.53 0.19
CA LEU A 316 3.11 -6.10 0.44
C LEU A 316 2.39 -5.38 -0.72
N PRO A 317 1.46 -4.45 -0.46
CA PRO A 317 0.84 -3.59 -1.47
C PRO A 317 1.72 -2.35 -1.70
N ILE A 318 2.69 -2.44 -2.63
CA ILE A 318 3.63 -1.34 -2.92
C ILE A 318 3.44 -0.70 -4.29
N ASP A 319 2.57 -1.27 -5.12
CA ASP A 319 2.12 -0.67 -6.37
C ASP A 319 0.81 0.07 -6.16
N HIS A 320 0.71 1.28 -6.72
CA HIS A 320 -0.36 2.21 -6.41
C HIS A 320 -0.95 2.86 -7.65
N LEU A 321 -2.23 3.23 -7.51
CA LEU A 321 -2.94 4.14 -8.41
C LEU A 321 -3.52 5.24 -7.52
N LEU A 322 -2.92 6.42 -7.57
CA LEU A 322 -3.27 7.57 -6.74
C LEU A 322 -3.95 8.61 -7.60
N ILE A 323 -5.07 9.14 -7.12
CA ILE A 323 -5.95 9.99 -7.90
C ILE A 323 -6.27 11.29 -7.18
N SER A 324 -6.30 12.39 -7.92
CA SER A 324 -6.84 13.66 -7.41
C SER A 324 -8.36 13.57 -7.17
N LYS A 325 -8.91 14.51 -6.40
CA LYS A 325 -10.35 14.61 -6.07
C LYS A 325 -11.33 14.59 -7.25
N HIS A 326 -10.85 14.81 -8.46
CA HIS A 326 -11.65 14.80 -9.68
C HIS A 326 -12.04 13.39 -10.13
N TRP A 327 -11.32 12.37 -9.70
CA TRP A 327 -11.55 11.00 -10.09
C TRP A 327 -12.41 10.25 -9.08
N ARG A 328 -13.10 9.21 -9.58
CA ARG A 328 -13.76 8.17 -8.80
C ARG A 328 -13.21 6.82 -9.21
N THR A 329 -13.01 5.94 -8.24
CA THR A 329 -12.66 4.55 -8.51
C THR A 329 -13.95 3.75 -8.64
N LEU A 330 -14.16 3.17 -9.82
CA LEU A 330 -15.33 2.32 -10.10
C LEU A 330 -15.04 0.86 -9.75
N ASP A 331 -13.82 0.42 -10.06
CA ASP A 331 -13.33 -0.92 -9.74
C ASP A 331 -11.80 -0.88 -9.55
N ARG A 332 -11.28 -1.80 -8.74
CA ARG A 332 -9.84 -1.98 -8.55
C ARG A 332 -9.56 -3.41 -8.10
N CYS A 333 -8.63 -4.05 -8.79
CA CYS A 333 -8.23 -5.41 -8.48
C CYS A 333 -6.76 -5.65 -8.82
N VAL A 334 -6.25 -6.79 -8.39
CA VAL A 334 -4.90 -7.25 -8.70
C VAL A 334 -5.00 -8.55 -9.49
N HIS A 335 -4.30 -8.65 -10.61
CA HIS A 335 -4.25 -9.88 -11.38
C HIS A 335 -3.51 -10.97 -10.59
N THR A 336 -4.16 -12.11 -10.37
CA THR A 336 -3.63 -13.19 -9.52
C THR A 336 -2.84 -14.27 -10.27
N GLY A 337 -2.94 -14.30 -11.60
CA GLY A 337 -2.19 -15.23 -12.44
C GLY A 337 -0.69 -14.95 -12.42
N ASP A 338 0.10 -15.99 -12.68
CA ASP A 338 1.56 -15.89 -12.73
C ASP A 338 2.05 -15.43 -14.10
N LEU A 339 2.59 -14.22 -14.14
CA LEU A 339 3.21 -13.60 -15.32
C LEU A 339 4.75 -13.58 -15.24
N GLY A 340 5.34 -14.32 -14.30
CA GLY A 340 6.79 -14.41 -14.11
C GLY A 340 7.43 -13.24 -13.36
N SER A 341 6.63 -12.30 -12.86
CA SER A 341 7.07 -11.20 -11.99
C SER A 341 6.76 -11.50 -10.52
N ASP A 342 7.63 -11.03 -9.63
CA ASP A 342 7.38 -11.00 -8.18
C ASP A 342 6.32 -9.95 -7.80
N HIS A 343 6.00 -9.04 -8.73
CA HIS A 343 4.84 -8.17 -8.64
C HIS A 343 3.61 -8.77 -9.35
N ARG A 344 2.43 -8.38 -8.89
CA ARG A 344 1.15 -8.60 -9.58
C ARG A 344 0.72 -7.31 -10.24
N PRO A 345 0.18 -7.35 -11.47
CA PRO A 345 -0.41 -6.19 -12.09
C PRO A 345 -1.56 -5.62 -11.25
N LEU A 346 -1.52 -4.31 -10.99
CA LEU A 346 -2.61 -3.56 -10.38
C LEU A 346 -3.48 -2.96 -11.48
N ILE A 347 -4.78 -3.27 -11.46
CA ILE A 347 -5.76 -2.86 -12.47
C ILE A 347 -6.78 -1.94 -11.79
N GLY A 348 -7.07 -0.80 -12.41
CA GLY A 348 -8.09 0.13 -11.95
C GLY A 348 -9.04 0.54 -13.07
N LEU A 349 -10.31 0.70 -12.73
CA LEU A 349 -11.31 1.35 -13.56
C LEU A 349 -11.66 2.69 -12.92
N LEU A 350 -11.28 3.78 -13.57
CA LEU A 350 -11.35 5.13 -13.02
C LEU A 350 -12.28 6.00 -13.87
N ALA A 351 -13.19 6.73 -13.25
CA ALA A 351 -14.04 7.69 -13.93
C ALA A 351 -13.66 9.11 -13.54
N LEU A 352 -13.50 9.99 -14.52
CA LEU A 352 -13.27 11.40 -14.27
C LEU A 352 -14.62 12.09 -14.04
N SER A 353 -14.85 12.61 -12.83
CA SER A 353 -16.09 13.29 -12.50
C SER A 353 -16.28 14.50 -13.42
N PRO A 354 -17.50 14.73 -13.95
CA PRO A 354 -17.79 15.94 -14.71
C PRO A 354 -17.40 17.16 -13.88
N LYS A 355 -16.79 18.18 -14.50
CA LYS A 355 -16.55 19.48 -13.85
C LYS A 355 -17.84 19.90 -13.17
N GLN A 356 -17.87 19.95 -11.83
CA GLN A 356 -18.92 20.73 -11.17
C GLN A 356 -18.79 22.15 -11.72
N PRO A 357 -19.84 22.73 -12.34
CA PRO A 357 -19.79 24.12 -12.71
C PRO A 357 -19.44 24.90 -11.45
N LEU A 358 -18.43 25.77 -11.54
CA LEU A 358 -18.14 26.75 -10.50
C LEU A 358 -19.47 27.38 -10.11
N LYS A 359 -19.98 27.11 -8.90
CA LYS A 359 -21.06 27.92 -8.33
C LYS A 359 -20.51 29.34 -8.39
N SER A 360 -21.08 30.17 -9.25
CA SER A 360 -20.71 31.57 -9.34
C SER A 360 -20.84 32.16 -7.93
N LEU A 361 -19.71 32.56 -7.35
CA LEU A 361 -19.67 33.25 -6.05
C LEU A 361 -20.25 34.67 -6.12
N PHE A 362 -20.91 35.02 -7.22
CA PHE A 362 -21.65 36.26 -7.37
C PHE A 362 -23.13 35.97 -7.19
N PRO A 363 -23.79 36.55 -6.18
CA PRO A 363 -25.23 36.65 -6.18
C PRO A 363 -25.61 37.42 -7.45
N LEU A 364 -26.44 36.80 -8.31
CA LEU A 364 -27.16 37.55 -9.33
C LEU A 364 -27.91 38.67 -8.61
N ALA A 365 -27.47 39.91 -8.81
CA ALA A 365 -28.21 41.08 -8.38
C ALA A 365 -29.64 40.95 -8.94
N SER A 366 -30.61 40.87 -8.05
CA SER A 366 -32.02 40.89 -8.41
C SER A 366 -32.30 42.17 -9.19
N ARG A 367 -32.57 42.03 -10.49
CA ARG A 367 -33.18 43.11 -11.27
C ARG A 367 -34.55 43.38 -10.67
N HIS A 368 -34.66 44.47 -9.92
CA HIS A 368 -35.94 45.09 -9.64
C HIS A 368 -36.59 45.44 -10.98
N ARG A 369 -37.65 44.74 -11.35
CA ARG A 369 -38.66 45.28 -12.27
C ARG A 369 -39.39 46.37 -11.51
N SER A 370 -39.21 47.61 -11.95
CA SER A 370 -40.16 48.68 -11.66
C SER A 370 -41.29 48.55 -12.68
N ASP A 371 -42.37 47.93 -12.26
CA ASP A 371 -43.67 48.08 -12.91
C ASP A 371 -44.18 49.50 -12.61
N SER A 372 -44.39 50.31 -13.64
CA SER A 372 -45.35 51.42 -13.63
C SER A 372 -45.47 52.01 -15.04
N CYS A 373 -46.50 51.58 -15.76
CA CYS A 373 -47.08 52.30 -16.87
C CYS A 373 -48.40 52.89 -16.34
N PRO A 374 -48.64 54.21 -16.40
CA PRO A 374 -49.97 54.75 -16.16
C PRO A 374 -50.77 54.76 -17.46
N GLU A 375 -51.97 54.18 -17.37
CA GLU A 375 -53.02 54.26 -18.36
C GLU A 375 -53.41 55.71 -18.65
N SER A 376 -53.70 55.93 -19.93
CA SER A 376 -54.33 57.11 -20.48
C SER A 376 -55.74 57.32 -19.94
N LEU A 377 -56.04 58.54 -19.49
CA LEU A 377 -57.41 59.06 -19.44
C LEU A 377 -57.50 60.40 -20.18
N SER A 378 -58.39 60.37 -21.16
CA SER A 378 -59.08 61.43 -21.91
C SER A 378 -59.12 62.85 -21.34
N GLY A 379 -59.03 63.84 -22.24
CA GLY A 379 -59.72 65.12 -22.04
C GLY A 379 -59.16 66.34 -22.77
N ARG A 380 -59.74 66.60 -23.96
CA ARG A 380 -59.75 67.85 -24.76
C ARG A 380 -58.54 68.18 -25.64
#